data_AF-A0A4Q3UH02-F1
#
_entry.id   AF-A0A4Q3UH02-F1
#
_cell.length_a   1.000
_cell.length_b   1.000
_cell.length_c   1.000
_cell.angle_alpha   90.00
_cell.angle_beta   90.00
_cell.angle_gamma   90.00
#
_symmetry.space_group_name_H-M   'P 1'
#
loop_
_entity.id
_entity.type
_entity.pdbx_description
1 polymer ?
#
loop_
_entity_poly.entity_id
_entity_poly.type
_entity_poly.pdbx_seq_one_letter_code
_entity_poly.pdbx_strand_id
1 'polypeptide(L)'
;MRKFDDAPKKATNLSLNSKVLEAARELGMNVSQTVDTLLAAEVRRRYWERWNEENKDAIEAYNTRIARHGLPLAKYRSFGLDLGDGKEHS
;
A
#
# COMPACT_ATOMS: atom_id res chain seq x y z
N MET A 1 2.73 6.93 9.25
CA MET A 1 2.39 5.72 8.48
C MET A 1 2.57 4.53 9.40
N ARG A 2 1.52 3.73 9.64
CA ARG A 2 1.57 2.64 10.63
C ARG A 2 2.58 1.59 10.13
N LYS A 3 3.70 1.44 10.83
CA LYS A 3 4.73 0.45 10.47
C LYS A 3 4.27 -0.91 10.94
N PHE A 4 4.00 -1.81 9.99
CA PHE A 4 3.59 -3.19 10.29
C PHE A 4 4.78 -4.12 10.53
N ASP A 5 6.00 -3.68 10.23
CA ASP A 5 7.27 -4.42 10.41
C ASP A 5 7.90 -4.29 11.81
N ASP A 6 7.39 -3.39 12.67
CA ASP A 6 8.01 -3.03 13.95
C ASP A 6 7.35 -3.72 15.16
N ALA A 7 6.84 -4.95 14.97
CA ALA A 7 6.11 -5.69 15.99
C ALA A 7 6.73 -7.07 16.26
N PRO A 8 6.84 -7.51 17.53
CA PRO A 8 7.33 -8.84 17.87
C PRO A 8 6.40 -9.93 17.31
N LYS A 9 6.99 -10.98 16.72
CA LYS A 9 6.25 -12.12 16.17
C LYS A 9 5.40 -12.76 17.26
N LYS A 10 4.08 -12.78 17.06
CA LYS A 10 3.15 -13.45 17.96
C LYS A 10 2.84 -14.85 17.43
N ALA A 11 3.14 -15.88 18.22
CA ALA A 11 2.69 -17.23 17.93
C ALA A 11 1.15 -17.23 17.89
N THR A 12 0.59 -17.53 16.73
CA THR A 12 -0.85 -17.51 16.49
C THR A 12 -1.25 -18.91 16.03
N ASN A 13 -2.15 -19.58 16.76
CA ASN A 13 -2.68 -20.87 16.34
C ASN A 13 -3.61 -20.66 15.14
N LEU A 14 -3.13 -21.04 13.96
CA LEU A 14 -3.89 -20.98 12.72
C LEU A 14 -4.23 -22.40 12.27
N SER A 15 -5.51 -22.66 12.01
CA SER A 15 -5.96 -23.91 11.41
C SER A 15 -5.77 -23.83 9.90
N LEU A 16 -4.83 -24.62 9.36
CA LEU A 16 -4.59 -24.76 7.93
C LEU A 16 -5.01 -26.14 7.44
N ASN A 17 -5.24 -26.27 6.13
CA ASN A 17 -5.51 -27.57 5.52
C ASN A 17 -4.31 -28.50 5.71
N SER A 18 -4.53 -29.64 6.36
CA SER A 18 -3.51 -30.62 6.68
C SER A 18 -2.77 -31.13 5.44
N LYS A 19 -3.45 -31.39 4.32
CA LYS A 19 -2.80 -31.84 3.08
C LYS A 19 -1.84 -30.79 2.51
N VAL A 20 -2.18 -29.51 2.63
CA VAL A 20 -1.33 -28.41 2.18
C VAL A 20 -0.13 -28.24 3.10
N LEU A 21 -0.31 -28.43 4.41
CA LEU A 21 0.77 -28.38 5.39
C LEU A 21 1.78 -29.51 5.18
N GLU A 22 1.29 -30.74 4.96
CA GLU A 22 2.13 -31.90 4.67
C GLU A 22 2.90 -31.69 3.36
N ALA A 23 2.23 -31.30 2.27
CA ALA A 23 2.90 -31.00 1.00
C ALA A 23 3.95 -29.89 1.15
N ALA A 24 3.67 -28.82 1.90
CA ALA A 24 4.63 -27.75 2.15
C ALA A 24 5.84 -28.25 2.96
N ARG A 25 5.64 -29.15 3.92
CA ARG A 25 6.72 -29.79 4.69
C ARG A 25 7.57 -30.71 3.81
N GLU A 26 6.95 -31.53 2.97
CA GLU A 26 7.65 -32.40 2.01
C GLU A 26 8.52 -31.59 1.04
N LEU A 27 8.05 -30.41 0.64
CA LEU A 27 8.78 -29.46 -0.22
C LEU A 27 9.83 -28.64 0.55
N GLY A 28 10.02 -28.86 1.85
CA GLY A 28 10.98 -28.12 2.67
C GLY A 28 10.65 -26.64 2.87
N MET A 29 9.38 -26.25 2.72
CA MET A 29 8.96 -24.86 2.82
C MET A 29 8.92 -24.39 4.27
N ASN A 30 9.41 -23.17 4.51
CA ASN A 30 9.21 -22.49 5.79
C ASN A 30 7.80 -21.89 5.85
N VAL A 31 6.81 -22.71 6.22
CA VAL A 31 5.39 -22.34 6.27
C VAL A 31 5.16 -21.07 7.10
N SER A 32 5.84 -20.93 8.24
CA SER A 32 5.68 -19.75 9.09
C SER A 32 6.10 -18.46 8.37
N GLN A 33 7.24 -18.48 7.69
CA GLN A 33 7.74 -17.32 6.93
C GLN A 33 6.85 -17.00 5.71
N THR A 34 6.40 -18.03 5.00
CA THR A 34 5.53 -17.86 3.83
C THR A 34 4.19 -17.25 4.24
N VAL A 35 3.56 -17.77 5.30
CA VAL A 35 2.29 -17.25 5.81
C VAL A 35 2.45 -15.82 6.33
N ASP A 36 3.53 -15.53 7.06
CA ASP A 36 3.84 -14.18 7.55
C ASP A 36 3.93 -13.17 6.39
N THR A 37 4.68 -13.51 5.33
CA THR A 37 4.86 -12.66 4.16
C THR A 37 3.55 -12.43 3.41
N LEU A 38 2.78 -13.50 3.17
CA LEU A 38 1.48 -13.42 2.49
C LEU A 38 0.47 -12.59 3.30
N LEU A 39 0.43 -12.79 4.61
CA LEU A 39 -0.46 -12.06 5.49
C LEU A 39 -0.09 -10.58 5.55
N ALA A 40 1.20 -10.25 5.67
CA ALA A 40 1.66 -8.87 5.65
C ALA A 40 1.30 -8.16 4.33
N ALA A 41 1.46 -8.84 3.20
CA ALA A 41 1.08 -8.32 1.89
C ALA A 41 -0.44 -8.07 1.78
N GLU A 42 -1.26 -9.02 2.22
CA GLU A 42 -2.72 -8.90 2.17
C GLU A 42 -3.24 -7.81 3.12
N VAL A 43 -2.71 -7.72 4.34
CA VAL A 43 -3.04 -6.65 5.30
C VAL A 43 -2.69 -5.29 4.71
N ARG A 44 -1.51 -5.15 4.10
CA ARG A 44 -1.10 -3.91 3.45
C ARG A 44 -2.04 -3.56 2.30
N ARG A 45 -2.41 -4.53 1.46
CA ARG A 45 -3.34 -4.34 0.35
C ARG A 45 -4.69 -3.83 0.82
N ARG A 46 -5.31 -4.49 1.79
CA ARG A 46 -6.62 -4.08 2.33
C ARG A 46 -6.58 -2.76 3.07
N TYR A 47 -5.48 -2.48 3.77
CA TYR A 47 -5.27 -1.19 4.41
C TYR A 47 -5.25 -0.06 3.38
N TRP A 48 -4.52 -0.24 2.28
CA TRP A 48 -4.46 0.75 1.20
C TRP A 48 -5.77 0.89 0.44
N GLU A 49 -6.46 -0.21 0.17
CA GLU A 49 -7.78 -0.19 -0.47
C GLU A 49 -8.74 0.67 0.34
N ARG A 50 -8.85 0.37 1.65
CA ARG A 50 -9.68 1.17 2.55
C ARG A 50 -9.21 2.63 2.63
N TRP A 51 -7.91 2.87 2.75
CA TRP A 51 -7.37 4.22 2.80
C TRP A 51 -7.72 5.01 1.52
N ASN A 52 -7.61 4.38 0.36
CA ASN A 52 -7.94 4.99 -0.92
C ASN A 52 -9.43 5.30 -1.04
N GLU A 53 -10.31 4.42 -0.53
CA GLU A 53 -11.75 4.67 -0.45
C GLU A 53 -12.06 5.84 0.49
N GLU A 54 -11.48 5.85 1.69
CA GLU A 54 -11.70 6.91 2.69
C GLU A 54 -11.14 8.27 2.25
N ASN A 55 -10.04 8.28 1.49
CA ASN A 55 -9.38 9.51 1.05
C ASN A 55 -9.80 9.93 -0.37
N LYS A 56 -10.71 9.20 -1.02
CA LYS A 56 -11.10 9.47 -2.40
C LYS A 56 -11.62 10.89 -2.60
N ASP A 57 -12.49 11.34 -1.70
CA ASP A 57 -13.07 12.69 -1.73
C ASP A 57 -12.01 13.78 -1.49
N ALA A 58 -11.11 13.55 -0.52
CA ALA A 58 -10.00 14.46 -0.23
C ALA A 58 -8.99 14.56 -1.39
N ILE A 59 -8.71 13.43 -2.06
CA ILE A 59 -7.85 13.36 -3.24
C ILE A 59 -8.53 14.07 -4.41
N GLU A 60 -9.83 13.87 -4.63
CA GLU A 60 -10.58 14.53 -5.70
C GLU A 60 -10.67 16.04 -5.49
N ALA A 61 -10.96 16.50 -4.27
CA ALA A 61 -10.95 17.91 -3.91
C ALA A 61 -9.56 18.54 -4.10
N TYR A 62 -8.51 17.80 -3.74
CA TYR A 62 -7.13 18.23 -3.96
C TYR A 62 -6.78 18.29 -5.45
N ASN A 63 -7.14 17.27 -6.23
CA ASN A 63 -6.94 17.22 -7.68
C ASN A 63 -7.67 18.37 -8.38
N THR A 64 -8.92 18.65 -7.99
CA THR A 64 -9.70 19.78 -8.49
C THR A 64 -9.04 21.13 -8.16
N ARG A 65 -8.41 21.23 -6.98
CA ARG A 65 -7.63 22.42 -6.60
C ARG A 65 -6.38 22.55 -7.46
N ILE A 66 -5.66 21.46 -7.71
CA ILE A 66 -4.48 21.45 -8.58
C ILE A 66 -4.86 21.79 -10.03
N ALA A 67 -5.93 21.22 -10.57
CA ALA A 67 -6.40 21.53 -11.92
C ALA A 67 -6.72 23.03 -12.09
N ARG A 68 -7.39 23.64 -11.09
CA ARG A 68 -7.75 25.07 -11.11
C ARG A 68 -6.59 26.02 -10.82
N HIS A 69 -5.76 25.72 -9.83
CA HIS A 69 -4.77 26.67 -9.31
C HIS A 69 -3.33 26.31 -9.67
N GLY A 70 -3.10 25.13 -10.26
CA GLY A 70 -1.79 24.56 -10.49
C GLY A 70 -1.15 24.05 -9.21
N LEU A 71 0.04 23.47 -9.35
CA LEU A 71 0.84 23.01 -8.23
C LEU A 71 1.35 24.22 -7.40
N PRO A 72 1.01 24.34 -6.10
CA PRO A 72 1.36 25.52 -5.29
C PRO A 72 2.87 25.78 -5.18
N LEU A 73 3.66 24.71 -5.27
CA LEU A 73 5.12 24.75 -5.18
C LEU A 73 5.82 24.69 -6.55
N ALA A 74 5.08 24.73 -7.67
CA ALA A 74 5.66 24.74 -9.01
C ALA A 74 6.72 25.84 -9.18
N LYS A 75 6.45 27.03 -8.64
CA LYS A 75 7.36 28.18 -8.66
C LYS A 75 8.72 27.97 -7.96
N TYR A 76 8.87 26.92 -7.15
CA TYR A 76 10.12 26.59 -6.45
C TYR A 76 10.70 25.24 -6.90
N ARG A 77 10.12 24.61 -7.94
CA ARG A 77 10.57 23.32 -8.44
C ARG A 77 11.83 23.50 -9.31
N SER A 78 12.94 22.88 -8.91
CA SER A 78 14.21 22.93 -9.65
C SER A 78 14.44 21.74 -10.60
N PHE A 79 13.58 20.73 -10.60
CA PHE A 79 13.70 19.52 -11.41
C PHE A 79 12.34 19.04 -11.95
N GLY A 80 12.33 18.28 -13.06
CA GLY A 80 11.10 17.75 -13.63
C GLY A 80 10.18 18.82 -14.25
N LEU A 81 10.74 19.99 -14.63
CA LEU A 81 10.06 21.14 -15.23
C LEU A 81 9.19 20.77 -16.44
N ASP A 82 9.57 19.73 -17.19
CA ASP A 82 8.88 19.20 -18.36
C ASP A 82 7.51 18.54 -18.05
N LEU A 83 7.27 18.13 -16.79
CA LEU A 83 6.03 17.44 -16.39
C LEU A 83 4.80 18.36 -16.25
N GLY A 84 4.91 19.63 -16.65
CA GLY A 84 3.84 20.64 -16.56
C GLY A 84 3.54 21.12 -15.13
N ASP A 85 2.69 22.15 -15.02
CA ASP A 85 2.31 22.82 -13.77
C ASP A 85 1.03 22.25 -13.12
N GLY A 86 0.49 21.17 -13.69
CA GLY A 86 -0.74 20.51 -13.23
C GLY A 86 -2.02 21.31 -13.48
N LYS A 87 -1.95 22.40 -14.24
CA LYS A 87 -3.13 23.15 -14.70
C LYS A 87 -3.69 22.54 -15.96
N GLU A 88 -5.02 22.52 -16.07
CA GLU A 88 -5.66 22.33 -17.36
C GLU A 88 -5.55 23.63 -18.15
N HIS A 89 -4.90 23.58 -19.30
CA HIS A 89 -4.86 24.68 -20.26
C HIS A 89 -6.04 24.49 -21.22
N SER A 90 -7.14 25.20 -20.96
CA SER A 90 -8.27 25.29 -21.89
C SER A 90 -7.98 26.25 -23.04
#